data_AF-A0AAD4L2A2-F1
#
_entry.id   AF-A0AAD4L2A2-F1
#
_cell.length_a   1.000
_cell.length_b   1.000
_cell.length_c   1.000
_cell.angle_alpha   90.00
_cell.angle_beta   90.00
_cell.angle_gamma   90.00
#
_symmetry.space_group_name_H-M   'P 1'
#
loop_
_entity.id
_entity.type
_entity.pdbx_description
1 polymer ?
#
loop_
_entity_poly.entity_id
_entity_poly.type
_entity_poly.pdbx_seq_one_letter_code
_entity_poly.pdbx_strand_id
1 'polypeptide(L)'
;MIIFAVTQALWLVVNCILRTVQGLAITTLELTSVSFVVVFFVTSFCWYHKPSDISTATTLRTNTHIDDIRAENCPNPSKEWHESPLDFLREDRFFCDLHWRYYNQILQRIHLPIFSRPVSKPLWDRIPSDTFPQVDLLAECIAGPVILLFASIFMFGWNFDFATPVDQIIWRVCSVYMVCYAVFGELLALYSQRIALPRLSLSRKQQDEKETPQAAPLPIHVNSLERLAERLRNIDPDKDPINTIPLRVLIPSTILCALYFFARALILTEDLIGLRCLPSSAFQTVNWINSVPHW
;
A
#
# COMPACT_ATOMS: atom_id res chain seq x y z
N MET A 1 -16.69 -20.38 -7.44
CA MET A 1 -15.33 -20.28 -6.86
C MET A 1 -15.32 -19.49 -5.55
N ILE A 2 -15.88 -18.27 -5.51
CA ILE A 2 -15.86 -17.39 -4.32
C ILE A 2 -16.55 -18.03 -3.09
N ILE A 3 -17.72 -18.65 -3.26
CA ILE A 3 -18.46 -19.30 -2.15
C ILE A 3 -17.60 -20.37 -1.47
N PHE A 4 -16.95 -21.25 -2.25
CA PHE A 4 -16.07 -22.28 -1.69
C PHE A 4 -14.90 -21.68 -0.90
N ALA A 5 -14.27 -20.62 -1.41
CA ALA A 5 -13.18 -19.94 -0.71
C ALA A 5 -13.66 -19.30 0.62
N VAL A 6 -14.82 -18.64 0.60
CA VAL A 6 -15.44 -18.06 1.81
C VAL A 6 -15.77 -19.15 2.84
N THR A 7 -16.34 -20.27 2.41
CA THR A 7 -16.64 -21.40 3.31
C THR A 7 -15.37 -21.98 3.93
N GLN A 8 -14.30 -22.17 3.15
CA GLN A 8 -13.01 -22.67 3.66
C GLN A 8 -12.38 -21.70 4.65
N ALA A 9 -12.40 -20.39 4.35
CA ALA A 9 -11.89 -19.36 5.24
C ALA A 9 -12.68 -19.30 6.57
N LEU A 10 -14.01 -19.37 6.52
CA LEU A 10 -14.86 -19.42 7.71
C LEU A 10 -14.59 -20.69 8.52
N TRP A 11 -14.44 -21.82 7.85
CA TRP A 11 -14.12 -23.09 8.50
C TRP A 11 -12.78 -23.02 9.26
N LEU A 12 -11.75 -22.43 8.67
CA LEU A 12 -10.47 -22.21 9.34
C LEU A 12 -10.62 -21.36 10.61
N VAL A 13 -11.35 -20.25 10.52
CA VAL A 13 -11.59 -19.36 11.67
C VAL A 13 -12.34 -20.09 12.78
N VAL A 14 -13.40 -20.83 12.45
CA VAL A 14 -14.17 -21.63 13.42
C VAL A 14 -13.27 -22.67 14.10
N ASN A 15 -12.43 -23.38 13.35
CA ASN A 15 -11.49 -24.34 13.94
C ASN A 15 -10.50 -23.66 14.88
N CYS A 16 -9.92 -22.51 14.51
CA CYS A 16 -9.03 -21.77 15.40
C CYS A 16 -9.73 -21.35 16.70
N ILE A 17 -10.97 -20.84 16.62
CA ILE A 17 -11.75 -20.46 17.81
C ILE A 17 -12.01 -21.66 18.70
N LEU A 18 -12.47 -22.78 18.14
CA LEU A 18 -12.78 -23.98 18.92
C LEU A 18 -11.54 -24.60 19.55
N ARG A 19 -10.39 -24.57 18.86
CA ARG A 19 -9.10 -24.99 19.42
C ARG A 19 -8.75 -24.14 20.64
N THR A 20 -8.87 -22.81 20.55
CA THR A 20 -8.64 -21.91 21.71
C THR A 20 -9.56 -22.26 22.88
N VAL A 21 -10.86 -22.45 22.63
CA VAL A 21 -11.84 -22.76 23.68
C VAL A 21 -11.55 -24.10 24.37
N GLN A 22 -11.03 -25.08 23.61
CA GLN A 22 -10.68 -26.40 24.12
C GLN A 22 -9.26 -26.47 24.71
N GLY A 23 -8.51 -25.35 24.74
CA GLY A 23 -7.13 -25.32 25.22
C GLY A 23 -6.15 -26.05 24.29
N LEU A 24 -6.51 -26.26 23.03
CA LEU A 24 -5.65 -26.88 22.03
C LEU A 24 -4.71 -25.83 21.43
N ALA A 25 -3.46 -26.23 21.19
CA ALA A 25 -2.47 -25.36 20.56
C ALA A 25 -2.92 -24.90 19.17
N ILE A 26 -2.70 -23.61 18.91
CA ILE A 26 -2.79 -22.98 17.59
C ILE A 26 -1.37 -22.77 17.09
N THR A 27 -1.13 -23.12 15.83
CA THR A 27 0.16 -22.91 15.19
C THR A 27 0.33 -21.45 14.75
N THR A 28 1.58 -20.99 14.66
CA THR A 28 1.90 -19.66 14.11
C THR A 28 1.35 -19.50 12.68
N LEU A 29 1.46 -20.55 11.86
CA LEU A 29 0.91 -20.58 10.51
C LEU A 29 -0.62 -20.43 10.45
N GLU A 30 -1.36 -21.12 11.33
CA GLU A 30 -2.82 -20.95 11.44
C GLU A 30 -3.17 -19.51 11.83
N LEU A 31 -2.43 -18.92 12.77
CA LEU A 31 -2.63 -17.55 13.21
C LEU A 31 -2.37 -16.53 12.08
N THR A 32 -1.26 -16.68 11.36
CA THR A 32 -0.96 -15.87 10.17
C THR A 32 -2.04 -16.05 9.11
N SER A 33 -2.55 -17.27 8.90
CA SER A 33 -3.62 -17.52 7.94
C SER A 33 -4.92 -16.81 8.33
N VAL A 34 -5.28 -16.82 9.62
CA VAL A 34 -6.43 -16.07 10.15
C VAL A 34 -6.28 -14.57 9.89
N SER A 35 -5.07 -14.00 10.00
CA SER A 35 -4.82 -12.59 9.67
C SER A 35 -5.18 -12.28 8.21
N PHE A 36 -4.79 -13.14 7.26
CA PHE A 36 -5.15 -12.97 5.85
C PHE A 36 -6.64 -13.19 5.59
N VAL A 37 -7.29 -14.09 6.31
CA VAL A 37 -8.74 -14.34 6.20
C VAL A 37 -9.55 -13.09 6.54
N VAL A 38 -9.15 -12.32 7.56
CA VAL A 38 -9.81 -11.04 7.90
C VAL A 38 -9.77 -10.07 6.72
N VAL A 39 -8.60 -9.85 6.15
CA VAL A 39 -8.42 -8.96 4.99
C VAL A 39 -9.18 -9.48 3.77
N PHE A 40 -9.18 -10.80 3.57
CA PHE A 40 -9.92 -11.46 2.49
C PHE A 40 -11.43 -11.23 2.58
N PHE A 41 -12.04 -11.33 3.77
CA PHE A 41 -13.48 -11.08 3.92
C PHE A 41 -13.86 -9.64 3.62
N VAL A 42 -13.11 -8.68 4.15
CA VAL A 42 -13.35 -7.25 3.89
C VAL A 42 -13.20 -6.95 2.40
N THR A 43 -12.13 -7.43 1.78
CA THR A 43 -11.89 -7.23 0.35
C THR A 43 -12.98 -7.86 -0.51
N SER A 44 -13.39 -9.10 -0.18
CA SER A 44 -14.47 -9.81 -0.87
C SER A 44 -15.81 -9.08 -0.75
N PHE A 45 -16.09 -8.50 0.42
CA PHE A 45 -17.29 -7.68 0.63
C PHE A 45 -17.25 -6.40 -0.21
N CYS A 46 -16.14 -5.66 -0.18
CA CYS A 46 -15.97 -4.44 -0.97
C CYS A 46 -16.05 -4.72 -2.48
N TRP A 47 -15.63 -5.91 -2.92
CA TRP A 47 -15.64 -6.30 -4.34
C TRP A 47 -16.90 -7.06 -4.76
N TYR A 48 -17.87 -7.25 -3.86
CA TYR A 48 -19.07 -8.05 -4.15
C TYR A 48 -19.84 -7.53 -5.37
N HIS A 49 -19.96 -6.21 -5.51
CA HIS A 49 -20.62 -5.56 -6.64
C HIS A 49 -19.65 -5.11 -7.75
N LYS A 50 -18.35 -5.39 -7.60
CA LYS A 50 -17.37 -5.00 -8.61
C LYS A 50 -17.54 -5.91 -9.84
N PRO A 51 -17.81 -5.35 -11.03
CA PRO A 51 -17.90 -6.16 -12.24
C PRO A 51 -16.55 -6.87 -12.48
N SER A 52 -16.62 -8.19 -12.65
CA SER A 52 -15.51 -9.04 -13.05
C SER A 52 -15.69 -9.38 -14.54
N ASP A 53 -14.62 -9.76 -15.23
CA ASP A 53 -14.63 -10.15 -16.67
C ASP A 53 -14.91 -9.03 -17.68
N ILE A 54 -14.12 -7.95 -17.59
CA ILE A 54 -14.12 -6.90 -18.62
C ILE A 54 -13.52 -7.47 -19.92
N SER A 55 -14.34 -7.65 -20.94
CA SER A 55 -13.95 -8.27 -22.23
C SER A 55 -13.85 -7.29 -23.39
N THR A 56 -14.44 -6.09 -23.27
CA THR A 56 -14.51 -5.10 -24.34
C THR A 56 -14.15 -3.71 -23.85
N ALA A 57 -13.46 -2.95 -24.71
CA ALA A 57 -13.17 -1.54 -24.49
C ALA A 57 -14.00 -0.69 -25.46
N THR A 58 -14.74 0.28 -24.95
CA THR A 58 -15.48 1.24 -25.79
C THR A 58 -14.55 2.39 -26.14
N THR A 59 -14.21 2.52 -27.42
CA THR A 59 -13.40 3.65 -27.90
C THR A 59 -14.31 4.86 -28.14
N LEU A 60 -14.11 5.92 -27.36
CA LEU A 60 -14.77 7.20 -27.58
C LEU A 60 -14.02 7.98 -28.65
N ARG A 61 -14.68 8.26 -29.78
CA ARG A 61 -14.12 9.12 -30.84
C ARG A 61 -14.66 10.54 -30.64
N THR A 62 -13.75 11.52 -30.65
CA THR A 62 -14.12 12.93 -30.55
C THR A 62 -13.71 13.66 -31.82
N ASN A 63 -14.50 14.67 -32.22
CA ASN A 63 -14.20 15.50 -33.40
C ASN A 63 -13.34 16.73 -33.05
N THR A 64 -13.31 17.11 -31.77
CA THR A 64 -12.56 18.27 -31.27
C THR A 64 -11.10 17.90 -31.01
N HIS A 65 -10.15 18.71 -31.48
CA HIS A 65 -8.74 18.42 -31.23
C HIS A 65 -8.41 18.63 -29.75
N ILE A 66 -7.48 17.84 -29.22
CA ILE A 66 -7.11 17.92 -27.81
C ILE A 66 -6.49 19.28 -27.44
N ASP A 67 -5.83 19.92 -28.40
CA ASP A 67 -5.26 21.26 -28.22
C ASP A 67 -6.33 22.34 -28.07
N ASP A 68 -7.46 22.22 -28.79
CA ASP A 68 -8.58 23.15 -28.66
C ASP A 68 -9.21 23.05 -27.26
N ILE A 69 -9.39 21.81 -26.78
CA ILE A 69 -9.91 21.54 -25.42
C ILE A 69 -8.98 22.13 -24.36
N ARG A 70 -7.66 21.99 -24.54
CA ARG A 70 -6.67 22.56 -23.62
C ARG A 70 -6.63 24.08 -23.69
N ALA A 71 -6.73 24.68 -24.87
CA ALA A 71 -6.74 26.13 -25.01
C ALA A 71 -7.93 26.78 -24.29
N GLU A 72 -9.08 26.11 -24.28
CA GLU A 72 -10.30 26.60 -23.63
C GLU A 72 -10.34 26.33 -22.12
N ASN A 73 -9.83 25.17 -21.67
CA ASN A 73 -10.06 24.68 -20.29
C ASN A 73 -8.80 24.65 -19.41
N CYS A 74 -7.60 24.65 -20.00
CA CYS A 74 -6.36 24.60 -19.22
C CYS A 74 -6.01 26.00 -18.69
N PRO A 75 -5.77 26.18 -17.39
CA PRO A 75 -5.33 27.46 -16.84
C PRO A 75 -4.03 27.97 -17.47
N ASN A 76 -3.16 27.07 -17.93
CA ASN A 76 -1.91 27.42 -18.59
C ASN A 76 -1.64 26.48 -19.79
N PRO A 77 -2.16 26.81 -20.99
CA PRO A 77 -2.11 25.91 -22.15
C PRO A 77 -0.70 25.74 -22.72
N SER A 78 0.22 26.68 -22.45
CA SER A 78 1.64 26.60 -22.84
C SER A 78 2.46 25.66 -21.96
N LYS A 79 1.92 25.21 -20.81
CA LYS A 79 2.60 24.26 -19.93
C LYS A 79 2.68 22.89 -20.61
N GLU A 80 3.88 22.31 -20.59
CA GLU A 80 4.12 20.95 -21.07
C GLU A 80 3.36 19.94 -20.19
N TRP A 81 2.69 18.98 -20.83
CA TRP A 81 2.03 17.86 -20.17
C TRP A 81 2.98 16.66 -20.13
N HIS A 82 2.83 15.78 -19.13
CA HIS A 82 3.79 14.69 -18.91
C HIS A 82 3.17 13.33 -19.23
N GLU A 83 2.04 12.98 -18.60
CA GLU A 83 1.38 11.67 -18.79
C GLU A 83 0.27 11.72 -19.81
N SER A 84 -0.56 12.76 -19.72
CA SER A 84 -1.76 12.93 -20.53
C SER A 84 -1.98 14.40 -20.84
N PRO A 85 -2.44 14.73 -22.06
CA PRO A 85 -2.91 16.08 -22.37
C PRO A 85 -4.00 16.62 -21.40
N LEU A 86 -4.67 15.72 -20.66
CA LEU A 86 -5.69 16.02 -19.65
C LEU A 86 -5.15 16.08 -18.21
N ASP A 87 -3.83 16.10 -18.00
CA ASP A 87 -3.22 16.12 -16.66
C ASP A 87 -3.64 17.34 -15.83
N PHE A 88 -4.03 18.45 -16.47
CA PHE A 88 -4.53 19.64 -15.79
C PHE A 88 -5.82 19.40 -14.98
N LEU A 89 -6.57 18.34 -15.30
CA LEU A 89 -7.76 17.93 -14.53
C LEU A 89 -7.39 17.19 -13.23
N ARG A 90 -6.15 16.68 -13.10
CA ARG A 90 -5.66 16.03 -11.89
C ARG A 90 -4.98 17.05 -11.01
N GLU A 91 -5.67 17.46 -9.94
CA GLU A 91 -5.13 18.49 -9.06
C GLU A 91 -3.99 17.99 -8.17
N ASP A 92 -4.14 16.82 -7.54
CA ASP A 92 -3.16 16.28 -6.58
C ASP A 92 -3.06 14.75 -6.63
N ARG A 93 -1.90 14.20 -6.25
CA ARG A 93 -1.67 12.75 -6.18
C ARG A 93 -1.97 12.21 -4.78
N PHE A 94 -2.50 10.99 -4.73
CA PHE A 94 -2.69 10.28 -3.49
C PHE A 94 -1.34 9.84 -2.88
N PHE A 95 -1.22 9.84 -1.55
CA PHE A 95 -0.01 9.41 -0.84
C PHE A 95 0.53 8.05 -1.32
N CYS A 96 -0.35 7.05 -1.46
CA CYS A 96 0.07 5.72 -1.90
C CYS A 96 0.51 5.69 -3.37
N ASP A 97 -0.18 6.44 -4.26
CA ASP A 97 0.19 6.55 -5.68
C ASP A 97 1.61 7.09 -5.84
N LEU A 98 1.89 8.16 -5.11
CA LEU A 98 3.16 8.86 -5.14
C LEU A 98 4.33 7.98 -4.67
N HIS A 99 4.16 7.26 -3.54
CA HIS A 99 5.17 6.33 -3.03
C HIS A 99 5.33 5.10 -3.93
N TRP A 100 4.22 4.55 -4.42
CA TRP A 100 4.25 3.39 -5.31
C TRP A 100 5.05 3.66 -6.58
N ARG A 101 4.80 4.80 -7.23
CA ARG A 101 5.57 5.24 -8.40
C ARG A 101 7.04 5.46 -8.08
N TYR A 102 7.32 6.10 -6.95
CA TYR A 102 8.70 6.32 -6.50
C TYR A 102 9.47 4.99 -6.34
N TYR A 103 8.87 4.00 -5.67
CA TYR A 103 9.49 2.67 -5.51
C TYR A 103 9.57 1.90 -6.83
N ASN A 104 8.54 1.95 -7.68
CA ASN A 104 8.63 1.37 -9.01
C ASN A 104 9.72 2.00 -9.86
N GLN A 105 9.94 3.31 -9.73
CA GLN A 105 11.03 3.97 -10.44
C GLN A 105 12.41 3.53 -9.94
N ILE A 106 12.56 3.30 -8.62
CA ILE A 106 13.77 2.68 -8.07
C ILE A 106 13.98 1.29 -8.65
N LEU A 107 12.93 0.46 -8.66
CA LEU A 107 12.96 -0.89 -9.23
C LEU A 107 13.35 -0.90 -10.72
N GLN A 108 12.85 0.06 -11.50
CA GLN A 108 13.24 0.23 -12.90
C GLN A 108 14.70 0.63 -13.05
N ARG A 109 15.21 1.55 -12.22
CA ARG A 109 16.63 1.97 -12.24
C ARG A 109 17.59 0.82 -11.90
N ILE A 110 17.18 -0.11 -11.03
CA ILE A 110 17.95 -1.33 -10.73
C ILE A 110 17.67 -2.48 -11.72
N HIS A 111 16.94 -2.22 -12.81
CA HIS A 111 16.61 -3.18 -13.88
C HIS A 111 15.80 -4.39 -13.39
N LEU A 112 14.97 -4.22 -12.36
CA LEU A 112 14.06 -5.24 -11.82
C LEU A 112 12.59 -4.76 -11.82
N PRO A 113 11.94 -4.55 -12.98
CA PRO A 113 10.56 -4.09 -13.07
C PRO A 113 9.56 -5.22 -12.73
N ILE A 114 9.46 -5.60 -11.46
CA ILE A 114 8.63 -6.72 -10.98
C ILE A 114 7.13 -6.42 -11.13
N PHE A 115 6.72 -5.19 -10.79
CA PHE A 115 5.30 -4.85 -10.66
C PHE A 115 4.70 -4.20 -11.90
N SER A 116 5.52 -3.53 -12.72
CA SER A 116 4.99 -2.74 -13.84
C SER A 116 6.02 -2.57 -14.94
N ARG A 117 5.56 -2.69 -16.19
CA ARG A 117 6.36 -2.45 -17.38
C ARG A 117 6.68 -0.95 -17.50
N PRO A 118 7.95 -0.57 -17.80
CA PRO A 118 8.31 0.81 -18.06
C PRO A 118 7.52 1.40 -19.24
N VAL A 119 7.08 2.64 -19.10
CA VAL A 119 6.46 3.39 -20.19
C VAL A 119 7.57 3.82 -21.15
N SER A 120 7.41 3.50 -22.44
CA SER A 120 8.45 3.76 -23.45
C SER A 120 8.15 4.98 -24.33
N LYS A 121 6.95 5.56 -24.23
CA LYS A 121 6.46 6.65 -25.07
C LYS A 121 5.70 7.69 -24.23
N PRO A 122 5.76 8.98 -24.60
CA PRO A 122 5.06 10.05 -23.87
C PRO A 122 3.54 9.85 -23.87
N LEU A 123 2.98 9.40 -24.99
CA LEU A 123 1.64 8.79 -24.99
C LEU A 123 1.79 7.35 -24.50
N TRP A 124 1.20 7.07 -23.35
CA TRP A 124 1.26 5.75 -22.72
C TRP A 124 0.90 4.64 -23.72
N ASP A 125 1.84 3.71 -23.90
CA ASP A 125 1.68 2.54 -24.74
C ASP A 125 0.94 1.40 -24.01
N ARG A 126 0.46 1.66 -22.79
CA ARG A 126 -0.31 0.73 -21.96
C ARG A 126 -1.37 1.45 -21.15
N ILE A 127 -2.37 0.69 -20.73
CA ILE A 127 -3.31 1.16 -19.70
C ILE A 127 -2.58 1.12 -18.35
N PRO A 128 -2.57 2.22 -17.58
CA PRO A 128 -1.98 2.26 -16.25
C PRO A 128 -2.76 1.32 -15.32
N SER A 129 -2.14 0.23 -14.89
CA SER A 129 -2.69 -0.67 -13.86
C SER A 129 -2.03 -0.45 -12.49
N ASP A 130 -1.08 0.48 -12.44
CA ASP A 130 -0.17 0.78 -11.34
C ASP A 130 -0.38 2.17 -10.76
N THR A 131 -1.52 2.79 -11.07
CA THR A 131 -1.95 4.04 -10.47
C THR A 131 -2.92 3.77 -9.34
N PHE A 132 -2.68 4.38 -8.18
CA PHE A 132 -3.62 4.34 -7.06
C PHE A 132 -4.53 5.57 -7.12
N PRO A 133 -5.85 5.40 -7.37
CA PRO A 133 -6.77 6.53 -7.32
C PRO A 133 -6.81 7.10 -5.90
N GLN A 134 -7.18 8.37 -5.80
CA GLN A 134 -7.51 8.96 -4.50
C GLN A 134 -8.67 8.19 -3.88
N VAL A 135 -8.53 7.89 -2.60
CA VAL A 135 -9.56 7.19 -1.83
C VAL A 135 -10.36 8.19 -1.02
N ASP A 136 -11.67 7.94 -0.92
CA ASP A 136 -12.55 8.75 -0.08
C ASP A 136 -12.28 8.51 1.41
N LEU A 137 -12.65 9.48 2.25
CA LEU A 137 -12.50 9.37 3.72
C LEU A 137 -13.19 8.11 4.28
N LEU A 138 -14.34 7.71 3.72
CA LEU A 138 -15.04 6.50 4.13
C LEU A 138 -14.19 5.25 3.91
N ALA A 139 -13.48 5.16 2.78
CA ALA A 139 -12.58 4.05 2.50
C ALA A 139 -11.38 4.04 3.45
N GLU A 140 -10.84 5.22 3.80
CA GLU A 140 -9.79 5.35 4.83
C GLU A 140 -10.29 4.85 6.19
N CYS A 141 -11.49 5.28 6.63
CA CYS A 141 -12.09 4.88 7.90
C CYS A 141 -12.41 3.38 7.99
N ILE A 142 -12.60 2.69 6.86
CA ILE A 142 -12.76 1.23 6.83
C ILE A 142 -11.40 0.55 6.82
N ALA A 143 -10.46 1.04 6.01
CA ALA A 143 -9.15 0.41 5.82
C ALA A 143 -8.27 0.45 7.09
N GLY A 144 -8.23 1.57 7.80
CA GLY A 144 -7.41 1.75 9.00
C GLY A 144 -7.66 0.69 10.08
N PRO A 145 -8.90 0.54 10.58
CA PRO A 145 -9.26 -0.49 11.55
C PRO A 145 -8.98 -1.92 11.07
N VAL A 146 -9.15 -2.20 9.78
CA VAL A 146 -8.89 -3.52 9.19
C VAL A 146 -7.39 -3.83 9.16
N ILE A 147 -6.55 -2.85 8.83
CA ILE A 147 -5.08 -2.97 8.87
C ILE A 147 -4.62 -3.16 10.32
N LEU A 148 -5.20 -2.43 11.27
CA LEU A 148 -4.90 -2.58 12.69
C LEU A 148 -5.32 -3.94 13.23
N LEU A 149 -6.50 -4.44 12.83
CA LEU A 149 -6.96 -5.78 13.18
C LEU A 149 -6.05 -6.86 12.59
N PHE A 150 -5.65 -6.72 11.33
CA PHE A 150 -4.66 -7.59 10.69
C PHE A 150 -3.34 -7.62 11.48
N ALA A 151 -2.83 -6.46 11.88
CA ALA A 151 -1.58 -6.35 12.62
C ALA A 151 -1.68 -6.88 14.07
N SER A 152 -2.81 -6.66 14.74
CA SER A 152 -3.00 -7.06 16.13
C SER A 152 -3.13 -8.59 16.29
N ILE A 153 -3.52 -9.31 15.24
CA ILE A 153 -3.64 -10.77 15.30
C ILE A 153 -2.32 -11.45 15.69
N PHE A 154 -1.17 -10.92 15.24
CA PHE A 154 0.14 -11.47 15.59
C PHE A 154 0.47 -11.38 17.10
N MET A 155 -0.23 -10.51 17.84
CA MET A 155 -0.09 -10.40 19.29
C MET A 155 -0.71 -11.59 20.04
N PHE A 156 -1.68 -12.31 19.45
CA PHE A 156 -2.22 -13.52 20.08
C PHE A 156 -1.18 -14.65 20.18
N GLY A 157 -0.17 -14.65 19.31
CA GLY A 157 0.96 -15.58 19.35
C GLY A 157 1.99 -15.30 20.45
N TRP A 158 1.74 -14.35 21.36
CA TRP A 158 2.72 -13.89 22.36
C TRP A 158 3.30 -14.99 23.25
N ASN A 159 2.47 -15.97 23.60
CA ASN A 159 2.79 -17.08 24.50
C ASN A 159 2.78 -18.44 23.78
N PHE A 160 2.94 -18.47 22.46
CA PHE A 160 3.04 -19.73 21.75
C PHE A 160 4.34 -20.47 22.10
N ASP A 161 4.30 -21.79 21.94
CA ASP A 161 5.46 -22.67 22.08
C ASP A 161 6.31 -22.55 20.81
N PHE A 162 7.52 -21.99 20.95
CA PHE A 162 8.50 -21.89 19.87
C PHE A 162 9.64 -22.89 20.08
N ALA A 163 10.32 -23.25 18.98
CA ALA A 163 11.44 -24.18 19.02
C ALA A 163 12.60 -23.67 19.89
N THR A 164 12.87 -22.35 19.85
CA THR A 164 13.88 -21.72 20.70
C THR A 164 13.35 -20.44 21.38
N PRO A 165 13.96 -20.01 22.50
CA PRO A 165 13.62 -18.72 23.12
C PRO A 165 13.90 -17.51 22.23
N VAL A 166 14.85 -17.63 21.30
CA VAL A 166 15.21 -16.57 20.36
C VAL A 166 14.08 -16.34 19.37
N ASP A 167 13.53 -17.41 18.80
CA ASP A 167 12.39 -17.40 17.87
C ASP A 167 11.18 -16.70 18.51
N GLN A 168 10.91 -16.99 19.79
CA GLN A 168 9.85 -16.33 20.54
C GLN A 168 10.08 -14.82 20.72
N ILE A 169 11.32 -14.39 20.97
CA ILE A 169 11.65 -12.96 21.07
C ILE A 169 11.51 -12.28 19.70
N ILE A 170 11.99 -12.91 18.63
CA ILE A 170 11.86 -12.41 17.25
C ILE A 170 10.38 -12.22 16.92
N TRP A 171 9.54 -13.21 17.20
CA TRP A 171 8.09 -13.13 17.01
C TRP A 171 7.51 -11.92 17.75
N ARG A 172 7.79 -11.77 19.05
CA ARG A 172 7.26 -10.67 19.87
C ARG A 172 7.68 -9.29 19.34
N VAL A 173 8.95 -9.13 18.98
CA VAL A 173 9.47 -7.87 18.41
C VAL A 173 8.78 -7.57 17.09
N CYS A 174 8.61 -8.57 16.21
CA CYS A 174 7.93 -8.40 14.93
C CYS A 174 6.44 -8.08 15.13
N SER A 175 5.74 -8.75 16.04
CA SER A 175 4.32 -8.50 16.33
C SER A 175 4.07 -7.09 16.87
N VAL A 176 4.92 -6.62 17.79
CA VAL A 176 4.85 -5.22 18.27
C VAL A 176 5.11 -4.25 17.11
N TYR A 177 6.14 -4.54 16.31
CA TYR A 177 6.46 -3.72 15.15
C TYR A 177 5.30 -3.65 14.15
N MET A 178 4.60 -4.75 13.89
CA MET A 178 3.43 -4.78 12.99
C MET A 178 2.33 -3.82 13.45
N VAL A 179 2.03 -3.79 14.75
CA VAL A 179 1.05 -2.85 15.33
C VAL A 179 1.57 -1.42 15.25
N CYS A 180 2.83 -1.18 15.57
CA CYS A 180 3.45 0.14 15.41
C CYS A 180 3.40 0.62 13.95
N TYR A 181 3.70 -0.25 12.99
CA TYR A 181 3.62 0.06 11.57
C TYR A 181 2.21 0.42 11.14
N ALA A 182 1.19 -0.34 11.58
CA ALA A 182 -0.21 -0.02 11.29
C ALA A 182 -0.58 1.39 11.78
N VAL A 183 -0.26 1.71 13.04
CA VAL A 183 -0.60 3.01 13.64
C VAL A 183 0.21 4.15 13.05
N PHE A 184 1.55 4.06 13.08
CA PHE A 184 2.42 5.15 12.61
C PHE A 184 2.38 5.31 11.10
N GLY A 185 2.22 4.22 10.34
CA GLY A 185 2.05 4.25 8.89
C GLY A 185 0.76 4.97 8.50
N GLU A 186 -0.37 4.67 9.16
CA GLU A 186 -1.64 5.36 8.92
C GLU A 186 -1.56 6.85 9.31
N LEU A 187 -0.99 7.18 10.46
CA LEU A 187 -0.78 8.56 10.89
C LEU A 187 0.10 9.35 9.91
N LEU A 188 1.17 8.73 9.39
CA LEU A 188 2.04 9.35 8.38
C LEU A 188 1.31 9.55 7.05
N ALA A 189 0.50 8.58 6.61
CA ALA A 189 -0.31 8.69 5.41
C ALA A 189 -1.33 9.83 5.54
N LEU A 190 -2.04 9.91 6.67
CA LEU A 190 -2.98 10.98 6.98
C LEU A 190 -2.30 12.34 7.05
N TYR A 191 -1.16 12.45 7.73
CA TYR A 191 -0.34 13.66 7.76
C TYR A 191 0.07 14.08 6.35
N SER A 192 0.51 13.14 5.52
CA SER A 192 0.93 13.44 4.16
C SER A 192 -0.23 13.94 3.32
N GLN A 193 -1.36 13.23 3.33
CA GLN A 193 -2.53 13.52 2.50
C GLN A 193 -3.24 14.80 2.92
N ARG A 194 -3.37 15.06 4.22
CA ARG A 194 -4.14 16.20 4.75
C ARG A 194 -3.31 17.47 4.92
N ILE A 195 -2.00 17.35 5.08
CA ILE A 195 -1.14 18.49 5.46
C ILE A 195 0.03 18.65 4.48
N ALA A 196 0.85 17.62 4.27
CA ALA A 196 2.11 17.80 3.55
C ALA A 196 1.91 18.05 2.05
N LEU A 197 1.09 17.24 1.38
CA LEU A 197 0.84 17.35 -0.06
C LEU A 197 0.04 18.60 -0.43
N PRO A 198 -1.07 18.95 0.27
CA PRO A 198 -1.81 20.17 -0.03
C PRO A 198 -0.96 21.45 0.17
N ARG A 199 -0.08 21.47 1.17
CA ARG A 199 0.84 22.62 1.36
C ARG A 199 1.84 22.75 0.21
N LEU A 200 2.31 21.64 -0.33
CA LEU A 200 3.21 21.65 -1.50
C LEU A 200 2.46 22.07 -2.76
N SER A 201 1.23 21.58 -2.97
CA SER A 201 0.43 21.95 -4.13
C SER A 201 0.04 23.42 -4.12
N LEU A 202 -0.34 23.97 -2.97
CA LEU A 202 -0.53 25.41 -2.79
C LEU A 202 0.73 26.22 -3.07
N SER A 203 1.89 25.78 -2.55
CA SER A 203 3.17 26.47 -2.79
C SER A 203 3.53 26.46 -4.28
N ARG A 204 3.25 25.36 -4.99
CA ARG A 204 3.46 25.24 -6.44
C ARG A 204 2.52 26.16 -7.22
N LYS A 205 1.22 26.17 -6.91
CA LYS A 205 0.25 27.07 -7.55
C LYS A 205 0.66 28.54 -7.39
N GLN A 206 1.14 28.93 -6.21
CA GLN A 206 1.66 30.28 -5.97
C GLN A 206 2.95 30.59 -6.75
N GLN A 207 3.79 29.60 -7.02
CA GLN A 207 4.97 29.77 -7.87
C GLN A 207 4.55 29.92 -9.33
N ASP A 208 3.67 29.05 -9.83
CA ASP A 208 3.13 29.10 -11.19
C ASP A 208 2.40 30.44 -11.45
N GLU A 209 1.69 31.01 -10.47
CA GLU A 209 1.06 32.35 -10.56
C GLU A 209 2.09 33.50 -10.55
N LYS A 210 3.20 33.35 -9.83
CA LYS A 210 4.27 34.37 -9.74
C LYS A 210 5.21 34.35 -10.93
N GLU A 211 5.36 33.20 -11.59
CA GLU A 211 6.12 33.05 -12.83
C GLU A 211 5.35 33.68 -14.02
N THR A 212 5.27 35.01 -14.02
CA THR A 212 5.19 35.81 -15.26
C THR A 212 6.50 35.57 -16.04
N PRO A 213 6.55 35.56 -17.39
CA PRO A 213 7.70 35.11 -18.21
C PRO A 213 8.97 35.98 -18.12
N GLN A 214 9.51 36.17 -16.92
CA GLN A 214 10.83 36.67 -16.64
C GLN A 214 11.51 35.63 -15.74
N ALA A 215 12.36 34.83 -16.40
CA ALA A 215 13.14 33.77 -15.79
C ALA A 215 13.89 34.29 -14.56
N ALA A 216 13.52 33.80 -13.37
CA ALA A 216 14.31 34.01 -12.17
C ALA A 216 15.69 33.34 -12.37
N PRO A 217 16.82 34.02 -12.06
CA PRO A 217 18.14 33.43 -12.23
C PRO A 217 18.30 32.23 -11.32
N LEU A 218 18.74 31.10 -11.88
CA LEU A 218 19.11 29.91 -11.10
C LEU A 218 20.20 30.29 -10.08
N PRO A 219 20.08 29.87 -8.80
CA PRO A 219 21.10 30.17 -7.79
C PRO A 219 22.44 29.52 -8.18
N ILE A 220 23.46 30.37 -8.32
CA ILE A 220 24.78 30.07 -8.89
C ILE A 220 25.61 29.11 -8.01
N HIS A 221 25.18 28.84 -6.78
CA HIS A 221 25.92 27.99 -5.84
C HIS A 221 25.03 27.06 -5.02
N VAL A 222 24.39 26.08 -5.67
CA VAL A 222 23.70 24.99 -4.96
C VAL A 222 24.71 24.01 -4.35
N ASN A 223 24.59 23.77 -3.05
CA ASN A 223 25.42 22.82 -2.31
C ASN A 223 25.20 21.37 -2.80
N SER A 224 26.22 20.51 -2.68
CA SER A 224 26.12 19.10 -3.12
C SER A 224 24.96 18.34 -2.45
N LEU A 225 24.69 18.66 -1.18
CA LEU A 225 23.62 18.06 -0.39
C LEU A 225 22.23 18.51 -0.85
N GLU A 226 22.07 19.76 -1.27
CA GLU A 226 20.82 20.28 -1.83
C GLU A 226 20.50 19.62 -3.17
N ARG A 227 21.50 19.47 -4.05
CA ARG A 227 21.34 18.73 -5.31
C ARG A 227 20.95 17.28 -5.09
N LEU A 228 21.53 16.64 -4.07
CA LEU A 228 21.18 15.27 -3.71
C LEU A 228 19.76 15.19 -3.14
N ALA A 229 19.38 16.14 -2.28
CA ALA A 229 18.03 16.26 -1.75
C ALA A 229 16.98 16.44 -2.87
N GLU A 230 17.22 17.33 -3.84
CA GLU A 230 16.34 17.52 -5.00
C GLU A 230 16.21 16.25 -5.84
N ARG A 231 17.34 15.56 -6.11
CA ARG A 231 17.34 14.28 -6.82
C ARG A 231 16.57 13.18 -6.09
N LEU A 232 16.60 13.16 -4.76
CA LEU A 232 15.84 12.20 -3.96
C LEU A 232 14.36 12.58 -3.87
N ARG A 233 14.01 13.86 -3.94
CA ARG A 233 12.60 14.30 -3.93
C ARG A 233 11.88 13.96 -5.22
N ASN A 234 12.57 14.03 -6.36
CA ASN A 234 11.99 13.69 -7.65
C ASN A 234 12.95 12.80 -8.48
N ILE A 235 12.58 11.52 -8.58
CA ILE A 235 13.31 10.48 -9.32
C ILE A 235 12.70 10.26 -10.72
N ASP A 236 11.59 10.93 -11.03
CA ASP A 236 10.87 10.78 -12.29
C ASP A 236 11.74 11.17 -13.51
N PRO A 237 11.78 10.37 -14.59
CA PRO A 237 12.56 10.69 -15.79
C PRO A 237 12.19 12.03 -16.41
N ASP A 238 10.89 12.31 -16.47
CA ASP A 238 10.33 13.53 -17.07
C ASP A 238 10.34 14.71 -16.08
N LYS A 239 10.79 14.46 -14.84
CA LYS A 239 10.86 15.43 -13.74
C LYS A 239 9.54 16.17 -13.50
N ASP A 240 8.41 15.49 -13.62
CA ASP A 240 7.10 16.09 -13.38
C ASP A 240 7.08 16.66 -11.95
N PRO A 241 6.81 17.98 -11.78
CA PRO A 241 6.76 18.59 -10.46
C PRO A 241 5.71 17.92 -9.56
N ILE A 242 4.63 17.36 -10.11
CA ILE A 242 3.56 16.65 -9.37
C ILE A 242 4.11 15.42 -8.62
N ASN A 243 5.14 14.76 -9.16
CA ASN A 243 5.76 13.57 -8.58
C ASN A 243 6.81 13.88 -7.49
N THR A 244 6.94 15.15 -7.09
CA THR A 244 7.91 15.56 -6.06
C THR A 244 7.42 15.24 -4.65
N ILE A 245 8.20 14.45 -3.91
CA ILE A 245 7.89 14.02 -2.54
C ILE A 245 8.70 14.83 -1.53
N PRO A 246 8.08 15.39 -0.46
CA PRO A 246 8.85 16.03 0.60
C PRO A 246 9.67 14.99 1.38
N LEU A 247 10.96 15.25 1.60
CA LEU A 247 11.87 14.31 2.30
C LEU A 247 11.37 13.93 3.71
N ARG A 248 10.68 14.85 4.40
CA ARG A 248 10.05 14.59 5.71
C ARG A 248 8.94 13.53 5.67
N VAL A 249 8.38 13.24 4.49
CA VAL A 249 7.42 12.15 4.29
C VAL A 249 8.14 10.93 3.74
N LEU A 250 9.00 11.12 2.73
CA LEU A 250 9.70 10.03 2.04
C LEU A 250 10.62 9.21 2.95
N ILE A 251 11.44 9.86 3.78
CA ILE A 251 12.44 9.15 4.59
C ILE A 251 11.74 8.30 5.66
N PRO A 252 10.81 8.84 6.49
CA PRO A 252 10.10 8.03 7.47
C PRO A 252 9.26 6.92 6.85
N SER A 253 8.58 7.18 5.72
CA SER A 253 7.77 6.16 5.05
C SER A 253 8.65 5.04 4.51
N THR A 254 9.80 5.35 3.91
CA THR A 254 10.74 4.34 3.39
C THR A 254 11.31 3.48 4.51
N ILE A 255 11.70 4.07 5.64
CA ILE A 255 12.22 3.33 6.80
C ILE A 255 11.14 2.41 7.38
N LEU A 256 9.90 2.91 7.54
CA LEU A 256 8.78 2.10 8.00
C LEU A 256 8.48 0.94 7.04
N CYS A 257 8.38 1.20 5.74
CA CYS A 257 8.12 0.15 4.76
C CYS A 257 9.25 -0.91 4.70
N ALA A 258 10.51 -0.49 4.81
CA ALA A 258 11.64 -1.42 4.83
C ALA A 258 11.63 -2.32 6.07
N LEU A 259 11.44 -1.75 7.26
CA LEU A 259 11.34 -2.52 8.50
C LEU A 259 10.13 -3.46 8.49
N TYR A 260 9.00 -3.04 7.92
CA TYR A 260 7.83 -3.90 7.71
C TYR A 260 8.13 -5.10 6.81
N PHE A 261 8.84 -4.89 5.70
CA PHE A 261 9.27 -5.98 4.83
C PHE A 261 10.09 -7.02 5.61
N PHE A 262 11.07 -6.59 6.40
CA PHE A 262 11.88 -7.50 7.21
C PHE A 262 11.08 -8.20 8.31
N ALA A 263 10.25 -7.46 9.06
CA ALA A 263 9.40 -8.03 10.10
C ALA A 263 8.44 -9.09 9.53
N ARG A 264 7.87 -8.86 8.34
CA ARG A 264 7.02 -9.85 7.67
C ARG A 264 7.79 -11.06 7.18
N ALA A 265 8.99 -10.87 6.63
CA ALA A 265 9.83 -11.99 6.22
C ALA A 265 10.21 -12.87 7.42
N LEU A 266 10.49 -12.26 8.58
CA LEU A 266 10.78 -12.99 9.82
C LEU A 266 9.56 -13.75 10.34
N ILE A 267 8.38 -13.12 10.40
CA ILE A 267 7.12 -13.81 10.78
C ILE A 267 6.86 -15.03 9.88
N LEU A 268 6.99 -14.87 8.56
CA LEU A 268 6.80 -15.98 7.62
C LEU A 268 7.86 -17.08 7.79
N THR A 269 9.07 -16.70 8.18
CA THR A 269 10.13 -17.66 8.47
C THR A 269 9.81 -18.46 9.73
N GLU A 270 9.31 -17.80 10.79
CA GLU A 270 8.84 -18.45 12.01
C GLU A 270 7.62 -19.35 11.78
N ASP A 271 6.71 -18.95 10.89
CA ASP A 271 5.58 -19.80 10.48
C ASP A 271 6.05 -21.14 9.89
N LEU A 272 7.17 -21.15 9.16
CA LEU A 272 7.75 -22.36 8.58
C LEU A 272 8.63 -23.14 9.55
N ILE A 273 9.42 -22.45 10.38
CA ILE A 273 10.28 -23.08 11.39
C ILE A 273 9.44 -23.74 12.48
N GLY A 274 8.34 -23.10 12.91
CA GLY A 274 7.43 -23.61 13.93
C GLY A 274 6.85 -24.99 13.60
N LEU A 275 6.71 -25.33 12.32
CA LEU A 275 6.25 -26.66 11.89
C LEU A 275 7.19 -27.81 12.30
N ARG A 276 8.45 -27.52 12.64
CA ARG A 276 9.43 -28.53 13.06
C ARG A 276 9.24 -28.99 14.50
N CYS A 277 8.63 -28.16 15.34
CA CYS A 277 8.48 -28.45 16.77
C CYS A 277 7.10 -27.97 17.24
N LEU A 278 6.08 -28.80 16.95
CA LEU A 278 4.71 -28.52 17.37
C LEU A 278 4.36 -29.28 18.65
N PRO A 279 3.59 -28.68 19.57
CA PRO A 279 3.09 -29.37 20.75
C PRO A 279 2.16 -30.53 20.33
N SER A 280 2.07 -31.58 21.13
CA SER A 280 1.27 -32.77 20.82
C SER A 280 -0.22 -32.47 20.59
N SER A 281 -0.75 -31.46 21.29
CA SER A 281 -2.12 -30.96 21.10
C SER A 281 -2.36 -30.35 19.72
N ALA A 282 -1.31 -29.94 18.99
CA ALA A 282 -1.44 -29.44 17.62
C ALA A 282 -2.05 -30.51 16.68
N PHE A 283 -1.73 -31.78 16.91
CA PHE A 283 -2.22 -32.91 16.10
C PHE A 283 -3.62 -33.40 16.50
N GLN A 284 -4.20 -32.87 17.59
CA GLN A 284 -5.54 -33.22 18.01
C GLN A 284 -6.58 -32.45 17.20
N THR A 285 -7.68 -33.11 16.86
CA THR A 285 -8.83 -32.48 16.20
C THR A 285 -9.80 -31.92 17.22
N VAL A 286 -10.53 -30.88 16.80
CA VAL A 286 -11.57 -30.27 17.63
C VAL A 286 -12.64 -31.30 17.98
N ASN A 287 -12.97 -31.42 19.27
CA ASN A 287 -14.09 -32.24 19.70
C ASN A 287 -15.41 -31.49 19.50
N TRP A 288 -16.10 -31.80 18.40
CA TRP A 288 -17.38 -31.17 18.05
C TRP A 288 -18.53 -31.57 18.98
N ILE A 289 -18.48 -32.77 19.55
CA ILE A 289 -19.55 -33.31 20.41
C ILE A 289 -19.71 -32.42 21.65
N ASN A 290 -18.61 -32.00 22.26
CA ASN A 290 -18.64 -31.13 23.45
C ASN A 290 -18.99 -29.67 23.14
N SER A 291 -18.95 -29.26 21.86
CA SER A 291 -19.10 -27.85 21.45
C SER A 291 -20.49 -27.53 20.91
N VAL A 292 -21.22 -28.52 20.41
CA VAL A 292 -22.61 -28.36 19.97
C VAL A 292 -23.52 -28.69 21.15
N PRO A 293 -24.37 -27.77 21.63
CA PRO A 293 -25.31 -28.07 22.70
C PRO A 293 -26.21 -29.22 22.26
N HIS A 294 -26.04 -30.37 22.91
CA HIS A 294 -26.83 -31.57 22.73
C HIS A 294 -28.01 -31.49 23.71
N TRP A 295 -29.21 -31.71 23.18
CA TRP A 295 -30.45 -31.88 23.94
C TRP A 295 -30.72 -33.36 24.20
#